data_AF-A0A1I1I210-F1
#
_entry.id   AF-A0A1I1I210-F1
#
_cell.length_a   1.000
_cell.length_b   1.000
_cell.length_c   1.000
_cell.angle_alpha   90.00
_cell.angle_beta   90.00
_cell.angle_gamma   90.00
#
_symmetry.space_group_name_H-M   'P 1'
#
loop_
_entity.id
_entity.type
_entity.pdbx_description
1 polymer ?
#
loop_
_entity_poly.entity_id
_entity_poly.type
_entity_poly.pdbx_seq_one_letter_code
_entity_poly.pdbx_strand_id
1 'polypeptide(L)'
;MSEFLMDLDDGMTEFFRDIARYLVKESGMPYAEAVARLNAAFRDATFGPYPDIMCHEGEDYWASGVYYEPLPDGREVPWWEPDADRSAWRTRPAPPRDSPAWTLPLDAEAPPPRPELHELPPDDPRVFRMPSGEDS
;
A
#
# COMPACT_ATOMS: atom_id res chain seq x y z
N MET A 1 -7.80 0.23 -18.71
CA MET A 1 -6.38 0.18 -18.29
C MET A 1 -6.37 -0.19 -16.82
N SER A 2 -5.48 -1.08 -16.40
CA SER A 2 -5.34 -1.41 -14.98
C SER A 2 -4.67 -0.26 -14.24
N GLU A 3 -5.10 0.00 -13.02
CA GLU A 3 -4.51 1.00 -12.12
C GLU A 3 -3.12 0.55 -11.63
N PHE A 4 -3.02 -0.70 -11.19
CA PHE A 4 -1.76 -1.30 -10.75
C PHE A 4 -1.19 -2.24 -11.81
N LEU A 5 0.14 -2.30 -11.92
CA LEU A 5 0.84 -3.19 -12.85
C LEU A 5 0.88 -4.64 -12.37
N MET A 6 0.71 -4.86 -11.07
CA MET A 6 0.70 -6.18 -10.44
C MET A 6 -0.67 -6.82 -10.63
N ASP A 7 -0.69 -8.15 -10.71
CA ASP A 7 -1.92 -8.94 -10.73
C ASP A 7 -2.47 -9.04 -9.31
N LEU A 8 -3.51 -8.26 -9.02
CA LEU A 8 -4.10 -8.12 -7.69
C LEU A 8 -5.58 -8.51 -7.75
N ASP A 9 -6.06 -9.25 -6.74
CA ASP A 9 -7.50 -9.41 -6.54
C ASP A 9 -8.13 -8.11 -5.99
N ASP A 10 -9.45 -8.12 -5.81
CA ASP A 10 -10.18 -6.92 -5.35
C ASP A 10 -9.71 -6.41 -3.98
N GLY A 11 -9.39 -7.32 -3.05
CA GLY A 11 -8.94 -6.96 -1.70
C GLY A 11 -7.52 -6.40 -1.69
N MET A 12 -6.60 -7.03 -2.42
CA MET A 12 -5.24 -6.52 -2.59
C MET A 12 -5.24 -5.20 -3.37
N THR A 13 -6.11 -5.06 -4.38
CA THR A 13 -6.30 -3.79 -5.07
C THR A 13 -6.72 -2.69 -4.11
N GLU A 14 -7.69 -2.95 -3.22
CA GLU A 14 -8.13 -1.96 -2.24
C GLU A 14 -7.03 -1.63 -1.22
N PHE A 15 -6.29 -2.63 -0.74
CA PHE A 15 -5.13 -2.42 0.13
C PHE A 15 -4.07 -1.52 -0.52
N PHE A 16 -3.76 -1.73 -1.81
CA PHE A 16 -2.85 -0.86 -2.57
C PHE A 16 -3.39 0.56 -2.75
N ARG A 17 -4.71 0.72 -2.90
CA ARG A 17 -5.35 2.04 -2.93
C ARG A 17 -5.24 2.75 -1.59
N ASP A 18 -5.34 2.02 -0.48
CA ASP A 18 -5.14 2.60 0.85
C ASP A 18 -3.71 3.11 1.05
N ILE A 19 -2.70 2.35 0.61
CA ILE A 19 -1.32 2.84 0.59
C ILE A 19 -1.20 4.12 -0.26
N ALA A 20 -1.82 4.13 -1.44
CA ALA A 20 -1.80 5.29 -2.32
C ALA A 20 -2.51 6.51 -1.69
N ARG A 21 -3.66 6.32 -1.05
CA ARG A 21 -4.40 7.38 -0.32
C ARG A 21 -3.58 7.90 0.86
N TYR A 22 -2.89 7.02 1.59
CA TYR A 22 -2.00 7.40 2.67
C TYR A 22 -0.87 8.30 2.17
N LEU A 23 -0.21 7.93 1.06
CA LEU A 23 0.81 8.75 0.40
C LEU A 23 0.28 10.14 0.02
N VAL A 24 -0.91 10.21 -0.60
CA VAL A 24 -1.55 11.48 -0.96
C VAL A 24 -1.79 12.35 0.28
N LYS A 25 -2.33 11.76 1.36
CA LYS A 25 -2.64 12.46 2.60
C LYS A 25 -1.37 13.00 3.28
N GLU A 26 -0.33 12.19 3.40
CA GLU A 26 0.89 12.57 4.14
C GLU A 26 1.78 13.53 3.36
N SER A 27 1.82 13.42 2.02
CA SER A 27 2.78 14.20 1.21
C SER A 27 2.13 15.27 0.34
N GLY A 28 0.80 15.27 0.18
CA GLY A 28 0.09 16.15 -0.74
C GLY A 28 0.34 15.88 -2.22
N MET A 29 0.87 14.71 -2.59
CA MET A 29 1.13 14.38 -4.01
C MET A 29 -0.17 14.04 -4.75
N PRO A 30 -0.21 14.13 -6.10
CA PRO A 30 -1.33 13.62 -6.88
C PRO A 30 -1.49 12.11 -6.72
N TYR A 31 -2.73 11.62 -6.76
CA TYR A 31 -3.02 10.18 -6.65
C TYR A 31 -2.32 9.34 -7.73
N ALA A 32 -2.27 9.84 -8.97
CA ALA A 32 -1.53 9.20 -10.05
C ALA A 32 -0.03 9.03 -9.74
N GLU A 33 0.58 9.95 -8.99
CA GLU A 33 1.97 9.81 -8.55
C GLU A 33 2.13 8.74 -7.49
N ALA A 34 1.21 8.68 -6.53
CA ALA A 34 1.21 7.63 -5.52
C ALA A 34 1.11 6.23 -6.17
N VAL A 35 0.19 6.06 -7.12
CA VAL A 35 0.05 4.82 -7.91
C VAL A 35 1.32 4.53 -8.71
N ALA A 36 1.92 5.54 -9.37
CA ALA A 36 3.15 5.34 -10.13
C ALA A 36 4.32 4.90 -9.23
N ARG A 37 4.44 5.44 -8.02
CA ARG A 37 5.46 5.02 -7.04
C ARG A 37 5.27 3.57 -6.62
N LEU A 38 4.04 3.15 -6.34
CA LEU A 38 3.72 1.76 -6.02
C LEU A 38 4.02 0.83 -7.19
N ASN A 39 3.62 1.19 -8.40
CA ASN A 39 3.93 0.43 -9.61
C ASN A 39 5.44 0.30 -9.81
N ALA A 40 6.21 1.37 -9.62
CA ALA A 40 7.66 1.31 -9.75
C ALA A 40 8.33 0.43 -8.68
N ALA A 41 7.81 0.45 -7.45
CA ALA A 41 8.35 -0.32 -6.33
C ALA A 41 8.01 -1.82 -6.40
N PHE A 42 6.80 -2.16 -6.85
CA PHE A 42 6.25 -3.52 -6.76
C PHE A 42 6.04 -4.22 -8.11
N ARG A 43 6.41 -3.60 -9.24
CA ARG A 43 6.20 -4.13 -10.61
C ARG A 43 6.56 -5.61 -10.82
N ASP A 44 7.59 -6.10 -10.14
CA ASP A 44 8.12 -7.45 -10.32
C ASP A 44 7.77 -8.36 -9.12
N ALA A 45 6.95 -7.87 -8.19
CA ALA A 45 6.44 -8.63 -7.06
C ALA A 45 5.20 -9.46 -7.46
N THR A 46 4.99 -10.57 -6.75
CA THR A 46 3.80 -11.40 -6.87
C THR A 46 3.11 -11.47 -5.53
N PHE A 47 1.79 -11.32 -5.51
CA PHE A 47 0.99 -11.32 -4.29
C PHE A 47 0.01 -12.49 -4.33
N GLY A 48 -0.20 -13.11 -3.17
CA GLY A 48 -1.30 -14.05 -2.96
C GLY A 48 -2.66 -13.33 -2.87
N PRO A 49 -3.74 -14.10 -2.70
CA PRO A 49 -5.07 -13.52 -2.53
C PRO A 49 -5.20 -12.80 -1.18
N TYR A 50 -5.99 -11.75 -1.12
CA TYR A 50 -6.18 -10.93 0.09
C TYR A 50 -6.81 -11.73 1.24
N PRO A 51 -6.26 -11.71 2.48
CA PRO A 51 -5.04 -11.00 2.85
C PRO A 51 -3.79 -11.80 2.48
N ASP A 52 -2.89 -11.14 1.75
CA ASP A 52 -1.53 -11.64 1.52
C ASP A 52 -0.65 -11.42 2.76
N ILE A 53 0.55 -12.02 2.82
CA ILE A 53 1.51 -11.75 3.90
C ILE A 53 1.90 -10.27 3.98
N MET A 54 1.85 -9.54 2.87
CA MET A 54 2.07 -8.08 2.85
C MET A 54 1.09 -7.34 3.78
N CYS A 55 -0.14 -7.83 3.93
CA CYS A 55 -1.17 -7.26 4.78
C CYS A 55 -0.90 -7.49 6.28
N HIS A 56 0.21 -8.16 6.65
CA HIS A 56 0.68 -8.18 8.03
C HIS A 56 1.08 -6.80 8.53
N GLU A 57 1.62 -5.98 7.63
CA GLU A 57 2.01 -4.60 7.91
C GLU A 57 0.96 -3.62 7.37
N GLY A 58 0.82 -2.47 8.04
CA GLY A 58 -0.14 -1.43 7.68
C GLY A 58 0.22 -0.67 6.40
N GLU A 59 -0.74 0.09 5.88
CA GLU A 59 -0.54 0.90 4.68
C GLU A 59 0.50 2.01 4.85
N ASP A 60 0.67 2.51 6.09
CA ASP A 60 1.62 3.53 6.49
C ASP A 60 3.08 3.06 6.41
N TYR A 61 3.33 1.80 6.77
CA TYR A 61 4.63 1.14 6.61
C TYR A 61 5.07 1.15 5.15
N TRP A 62 4.22 0.59 4.30
CA TRP A 62 4.54 0.44 2.87
C TRP A 62 4.65 1.79 2.18
N ALA A 63 3.76 2.75 2.51
CA ALA A 63 3.85 4.11 2.01
C ALA A 63 5.20 4.75 2.37
N SER A 64 5.64 4.61 3.62
CA SER A 64 6.91 5.18 4.09
C SER A 64 8.10 4.58 3.35
N GLY A 65 8.14 3.26 3.17
CA GLY A 65 9.21 2.57 2.44
C GLY A 65 9.30 2.95 0.96
N VAL A 66 8.16 3.25 0.33
CA VAL A 66 8.07 3.70 -1.07
C VAL A 66 8.38 5.19 -1.21
N TYR A 67 8.12 6.00 -0.19
CA TYR A 67 8.26 7.45 -0.27
C TYR A 67 9.63 7.96 0.19
N TYR A 68 10.19 7.42 1.26
CA TYR A 68 11.46 7.89 1.83
C TYR A 68 12.65 7.03 1.39
N GLU A 69 13.81 7.66 1.26
CA GLU A 69 15.09 6.97 1.22
C GLU A 69 15.41 6.42 2.62
N PRO A 70 16.19 5.33 2.73
CA PRO A 70 16.79 4.95 4.00
C PRO A 70 17.57 6.13 4.61
N LEU A 71 17.64 6.18 5.93
CA LEU A 71 18.42 7.16 6.66
C LEU A 71 19.91 7.11 6.24
N PRO A 72 20.69 8.20 6.44
CA PRO A 72 22.09 8.24 6.01
C PRO A 72 22.98 7.12 6.58
N ASP A 73 22.58 6.52 7.71
CA ASP A 73 23.25 5.38 8.35
C ASP A 73 22.77 4.01 7.82
N GLY A 74 21.92 4.00 6.80
CA GLY A 74 21.39 2.81 6.14
C GLY A 74 20.17 2.19 6.81
N ARG A 75 19.68 2.74 7.94
CA ARG A 75 18.46 2.27 8.59
C ARG A 75 17.21 2.70 7.82
N GLU A 76 16.15 1.92 7.96
CA GLU A 76 14.83 2.35 7.51
C GLU A 76 14.34 3.55 8.33
N VAL A 77 13.45 4.34 7.73
CA VAL A 77 12.81 5.45 8.45
C VAL A 77 11.89 4.90 9.53
N PRO A 78 11.88 5.46 10.75
CA PRO A 78 11.01 5.01 11.84
C PRO A 78 9.57 5.47 11.61
N TRP A 79 8.89 4.82 10.67
CA TRP A 79 7.51 5.10 10.29
C TRP A 79 6.53 4.85 11.47
N TRP A 80 6.87 3.92 12.37
CA TRP A 80 6.10 3.55 13.56
C TRP A 80 6.12 4.61 14.68
N GLU A 81 6.89 5.69 14.52
CA GLU A 81 6.94 6.81 15.47
C GLU A 81 6.21 8.03 14.89
N PRO A 82 4.95 8.29 15.32
CA PRO A 82 4.17 9.42 14.83
C PRO A 82 4.84 10.78 15.07
N ASP A 83 5.60 10.88 16.17
CA ASP A 83 6.28 12.10 16.60
C ASP A 83 7.72 12.20 16.09
N ALA A 84 8.16 11.29 15.21
CA ALA A 84 9.51 11.34 14.65
C ALA A 84 9.72 12.65 13.87
N ASP A 85 10.86 13.30 14.09
CA ASP A 85 11.24 14.46 13.29
C ASP A 85 11.64 14.01 11.87
N ARG A 86 10.71 14.20 10.93
CA ARG A 86 10.88 13.84 9.52
C ARG A 86 11.59 14.92 8.70
N SER A 87 11.98 16.06 9.30
CA SER A 87 12.52 17.21 8.57
C SER A 87 13.83 16.92 7.83
N ALA A 88 14.61 15.94 8.31
CA ALA A 88 15.86 15.51 7.69
C ALA A 88 15.71 14.31 6.73
N TRP A 89 14.51 13.73 6.61
CA TRP A 89 14.30 12.54 5.79
C TRP A 89 14.26 12.92 4.32
N ARG A 90 15.01 12.18 3.50
CA ARG A 90 15.06 12.41 2.06
C ARG A 90 13.96 11.61 1.39
N THR A 91 13.25 12.24 0.47
CA THR A 91 12.22 11.57 -0.32
C THR A 91 12.84 10.97 -1.58
N ARG A 92 12.33 9.82 -1.99
CA ARG A 92 12.69 9.22 -3.28
C ARG A 92 12.13 10.08 -4.41
N PRO A 93 12.86 10.25 -5.52
CA PRO A 93 12.33 10.93 -6.70
C PRO A 93 11.10 10.18 -7.23
N ALA A 94 10.16 10.93 -7.83
CA ALA A 94 9.05 10.32 -8.54
C ALA A 94 9.56 9.50 -9.75
N PRO A 95 8.85 8.44 -10.16
CA PRO A 95 9.18 7.72 -11.39
C PRO A 95 9.19 8.67 -12.62
N PRO A 96 10.11 8.49 -13.59
CA PRO A 96 10.13 9.28 -14.83
C PRO A 96 8.75 9.28 -15.53
N ARG A 97 8.31 10.43 -16.07
CA ARG A 97 6.95 10.60 -16.63
C ARG A 97 6.64 9.72 -17.84
N ASP A 98 7.67 9.30 -18.56
CA ASP A 98 7.61 8.39 -19.70
C ASP A 98 7.74 6.91 -19.29
N SER A 99 7.89 6.63 -17.99
CA SER A 99 7.95 5.26 -17.45
C SER A 99 6.58 4.57 -17.55
N PRO A 100 6.55 3.24 -17.80
CA PRO A 100 5.31 2.46 -17.78
C PRO A 100 4.64 2.41 -16.39
N ALA A 101 5.31 2.90 -15.33
CA ALA A 101 4.72 3.01 -14.00
C ALA A 101 3.51 3.97 -13.95
N TRP A 102 3.45 4.95 -14.85
CA TRP A 102 2.35 5.90 -14.96
C TRP A 102 1.17 5.29 -15.74
N THR A 103 0.25 4.67 -15.01
CA THR A 103 -0.95 4.01 -15.56
C THR A 103 -2.20 4.90 -15.54
N LEU A 104 -2.17 5.99 -14.76
CA LEU A 104 -3.28 6.92 -14.58
C LEU A 104 -2.95 8.31 -15.14
N PRO A 105 -3.96 9.08 -15.62
CA PRO A 105 -3.79 10.49 -15.94
C PRO A 105 -3.54 11.31 -14.67
N LEU A 106 -2.88 12.46 -14.81
CA LEU A 106 -2.42 13.28 -13.68
C LEU A 106 -3.52 13.81 -12.76
N ASP A 107 -4.71 14.01 -13.32
CA ASP A 107 -5.92 14.49 -12.66
C ASP A 107 -6.81 13.35 -12.16
N ALA A 108 -6.35 12.09 -12.23
CA ALA A 108 -7.07 10.98 -11.64
C ALA A 108 -7.24 11.18 -10.14
N GLU A 109 -8.48 11.03 -9.68
CA GLU A 109 -8.82 11.03 -8.26
C GLU A 109 -8.86 9.59 -7.74
N ALA A 110 -8.58 9.41 -6.45
CA ALA A 110 -8.73 8.13 -5.81
C ALA A 110 -10.20 7.69 -5.85
N PRO A 111 -10.51 6.44 -6.23
CA PRO A 111 -11.87 5.93 -6.07
C PRO A 111 -12.26 5.93 -4.58
N PRO A 112 -13.56 5.98 -4.25
CA PRO A 112 -14.02 5.93 -2.87
C PRO A 112 -13.54 4.63 -2.19
N PRO A 113 -13.19 4.66 -0.89
CA PRO A 113 -12.74 3.49 -0.17
C PRO A 113 -13.83 2.43 -0.11
N ARG A 114 -13.40 1.16 -0.22
CA ARG A 114 -14.25 -0.03 -0.14
C ARG A 114 -13.88 -0.89 1.09
N PRO A 115 -14.18 -0.43 2.32
CA PRO A 115 -13.77 -1.11 3.55
C PRO A 115 -14.34 -2.54 3.65
N GLU A 116 -15.44 -2.84 2.95
CA GLU A 116 -16.03 -4.18 2.89
C GLU A 116 -15.09 -5.23 2.28
N LEU A 117 -14.07 -4.81 1.51
CA LEU A 117 -13.08 -5.70 0.92
C LEU A 117 -11.96 -6.08 1.87
N HIS A 118 -11.84 -5.39 3.01
CA HIS A 118 -10.89 -5.76 4.06
C HIS A 118 -11.44 -6.81 5.02
N GLU A 119 -12.74 -7.07 4.96
CA GLU A 119 -13.40 -8.09 5.76
C GLU A 119 -13.52 -9.39 4.97
N LEU A 120 -12.86 -10.44 5.47
CA LEU A 120 -13.11 -11.78 4.94
C LEU A 120 -14.52 -12.25 5.34
N PRO A 121 -15.26 -12.91 4.43
CA PRO A 121 -16.53 -13.54 4.78
C PRO A 121 -16.36 -14.48 5.98
N PRO A 122 -17.33 -14.57 6.89
CA PRO A 122 -17.22 -15.43 8.07
C PRO A 122 -16.91 -16.90 7.73
N ASP A 123 -17.41 -17.39 6.60
CA ASP A 123 -17.25 -18.77 6.11
C ASP A 123 -15.99 -18.95 5.24
N ASP A 124 -15.15 -17.93 5.09
CA ASP A 124 -13.90 -18.03 4.34
C ASP A 124 -12.92 -18.96 5.10
N PRO A 125 -12.29 -19.93 4.42
CA PRO A 125 -11.38 -20.89 5.05
C PRO A 125 -10.14 -20.26 5.71
N ARG A 126 -9.83 -19.00 5.40
CA ARG A 126 -8.74 -18.22 6.02
C ARG A 126 -9.16 -17.60 7.36
N VAL A 127 -10.46 -17.52 7.64
CA VAL A 127 -10.96 -17.05 8.94
C VAL A 127 -10.85 -18.19 9.95
N PHE A 128 -9.90 -18.07 10.87
CA PHE A 128 -9.76 -19.04 11.94
C PHE A 128 -10.94 -18.94 12.92
N ARG A 129 -11.77 -19.97 12.95
CA ARG A 129 -12.80 -20.13 13.98
C ARG A 129 -12.22 -20.97 15.12
N MET A 130 -12.17 -20.39 16.32
CA MET A 130 -11.95 -21.17 17.53
C MET A 130 -13.06 -22.23 17.61
N PRO A 131 -12.74 -23.52 17.81
CA PRO A 131 -13.78 -24.51 18.07
C PRO A 131 -14.53 -24.08 19.32
N SER A 132 -15.86 -23.97 19.21
CA SER A 132 -16.73 -23.73 20.36
C SER A 132 -16.47 -24.83 21.38
N GLY A 133 -15.86 -24.48 22.50
CA GLY A 133 -15.64 -25.39 23.61
C GLY A 133 -16.97 -25.71 24.27
N GLU A 134 -17.66 -26.73 23.78
CA GLU A 134 -18.75 -27.41 24.49
C GLU A 134 -18.56 -28.92 24.30
N ASP A 135 -17.84 -29.53 25.25
CA ASP A 135 -18.31 -30.70 25.98
C ASP A 135 -17.33 -30.98 27.13
N SER A 136 -17.75 -30.61 28.34
CA SER A 136 -17.20 -31.09 29.63
C SER A 136 -18.35 -31.37 30.57
#